data_AF-A0A3M1TM61-F1
#
_entry.id   AF-A0A3M1TM61-F1
#
_cell.length_a   1.000
_cell.length_b   1.000
_cell.length_c   1.000
_cell.angle_alpha   90.00
_cell.angle_beta   90.00
_cell.angle_gamma   90.00
#
_symmetry.space_group_name_H-M   'P 1'
#
loop_
_entity.id
_entity.type
_entity.pdbx_description
1 polymer ?
#
loop_
_entity_poly.entity_id
_entity_poly.type
_entity_poly.pdbx_seq_one_letter_code
_entity_poly.pdbx_strand_id
1 'polypeptide(L)'
;MPSPRCPQRVSVEAMRLFHLLMAAFFLSCAALQWNDPDPVPWMSVYTVAAVLTLTAQRLPKGPLLCTLVAATALSWAAMIAPGARGANWAEVFGAVSMKTEAVEVARETAGLLIVAAWLFGRAVALRRRRALRSAGGAAEGLV
;
A
#
# COMPACT_ATOMS: atom_id res chain seq x y z
N MET A 1 36.92 -14.54 -18.66
CA MET A 1 36.55 -14.66 -17.22
C MET A 1 35.22 -13.94 -17.01
N PRO A 2 34.20 -14.55 -16.37
CA PRO A 2 32.97 -13.85 -16.04
C PRO A 2 33.21 -12.92 -14.84
N SER A 3 32.92 -11.63 -15.01
CA SER A 3 32.98 -10.65 -13.91
C SER A 3 31.95 -10.98 -12.83
N PRO A 4 32.29 -10.86 -11.52
CA PRO A 4 31.33 -11.08 -10.44
C PRO A 4 30.21 -10.03 -10.55
N ARG A 5 28.97 -10.49 -10.72
CA ARG A 5 27.80 -9.60 -10.71
C ARG A 5 27.74 -8.93 -9.34
N CYS A 6 27.87 -7.61 -9.31
CA CYS A 6 27.83 -6.82 -8.09
C CYS A 6 26.50 -7.07 -7.34
N PRO A 7 26.52 -7.34 -6.01
CA PRO A 7 25.32 -7.65 -5.22
C PRO A 7 24.24 -6.54 -5.23
N GLN A 8 24.59 -5.33 -5.67
CA GLN A 8 23.65 -4.21 -5.78
C GLN A 8 22.55 -4.39 -6.84
N ARG A 9 22.77 -5.18 -7.90
CA ARG A 9 21.76 -5.31 -8.97
C ARG A 9 20.58 -6.18 -8.55
N VAL A 10 20.83 -7.22 -7.75
CA VAL A 10 19.81 -8.16 -7.26
C VAL A 10 18.83 -7.46 -6.31
N SER A 11 19.30 -6.56 -5.45
CA SER A 11 18.46 -5.85 -4.49
C SER A 11 17.51 -4.85 -5.15
N VAL A 12 17.91 -4.24 -6.27
CA VAL A 12 17.06 -3.31 -7.04
C VAL A 12 15.94 -4.05 -7.75
N GLU A 13 16.23 -5.18 -8.41
CA GLU A 13 15.20 -5.97 -9.09
C GLU A 13 14.23 -6.62 -8.09
N ALA A 14 14.73 -7.12 -6.96
CA ALA A 14 13.87 -7.64 -5.88
C ALA A 14 12.91 -6.57 -5.35
N MET A 15 13.38 -5.34 -5.15
CA MET A 15 12.54 -4.22 -4.71
C MET A 15 11.51 -3.81 -5.76
N ARG A 16 11.84 -3.88 -7.06
CA ARG A 16 10.88 -3.62 -8.14
C ARG A 16 9.81 -4.70 -8.20
N LEU A 17 10.21 -5.97 -8.14
CA LEU A 17 9.30 -7.11 -8.07
C LEU A 17 8.36 -6.98 -6.88
N PHE A 18 8.88 -6.60 -5.71
CA PHE A 18 8.06 -6.42 -4.51
C PHE A 18 6.98 -5.34 -4.68
N HIS A 19 7.31 -4.19 -5.28
CA HIS A 19 6.30 -3.17 -5.57
C HIS A 19 5.29 -3.63 -6.63
N LEU A 20 5.71 -4.42 -7.63
CA LEU A 20 4.81 -4.98 -8.64
C LEU A 20 3.83 -5.97 -8.02
N LEU A 21 4.33 -6.90 -7.18
CA LEU A 21 3.50 -7.86 -6.47
C LEU A 21 2.49 -7.16 -5.56
N MET A 22 2.92 -6.11 -4.85
CA MET A 22 2.01 -5.36 -3.98
C MET A 22 0.99 -4.54 -4.75
N ALA A 23 1.35 -3.96 -5.90
CA ALA A 23 0.37 -3.31 -6.77
C ALA A 23 -0.64 -4.33 -7.34
N ALA A 24 -0.17 -5.50 -7.79
CA ALA A 24 -1.05 -6.58 -8.26
C ALA A 24 -1.96 -7.10 -7.15
N PHE A 25 -1.46 -7.20 -5.91
CA PHE A 25 -2.26 -7.54 -4.74
C PHE A 25 -3.40 -6.53 -4.54
N PHE A 26 -3.13 -5.22 -4.51
CA PHE A 26 -4.20 -4.22 -4.38
C PHE A 26 -5.19 -4.23 -5.53
N LEU A 27 -4.74 -4.44 -6.77
CA LEU A 27 -5.66 -4.59 -7.91
C LEU A 27 -6.53 -5.84 -7.77
N SER A 28 -5.99 -6.93 -7.22
CA SER A 28 -6.76 -8.13 -6.91
C SER A 28 -7.80 -7.85 -5.82
N CYS A 29 -7.43 -7.09 -4.76
CA CYS A 29 -8.39 -6.62 -3.76
C CYS A 29 -9.52 -5.81 -4.39
N ALA A 30 -9.20 -4.87 -5.29
CA ALA A 30 -10.20 -4.09 -6.02
C ALA A 30 -11.12 -4.98 -6.88
N ALA A 31 -10.57 -5.97 -7.58
CA ALA A 31 -11.36 -6.92 -8.38
C ALA A 31 -12.34 -7.74 -7.51
N LEU A 32 -11.93 -8.11 -6.30
CA LEU A 32 -12.81 -8.86 -5.38
C LEU A 32 -13.99 -8.02 -4.85
N GLN A 33 -13.90 -6.70 -4.88
CA GLN A 33 -14.96 -5.80 -4.40
C GLN A 33 -16.23 -5.83 -5.25
N TRP A 34 -16.19 -6.35 -6.49
CA TRP A 34 -17.42 -6.54 -7.28
C TRP A 34 -18.48 -7.43 -6.60
N ASN A 35 -18.07 -8.19 -5.57
CA ASN A 35 -18.96 -9.01 -4.77
C ASN A 35 -19.56 -8.28 -3.56
N ASP A 36 -19.14 -7.04 -3.28
CA ASP A 36 -19.63 -6.26 -2.14
C ASP A 36 -20.77 -5.31 -2.59
N PRO A 37 -21.74 -4.99 -1.70
CA PRO A 37 -22.94 -4.22 -2.05
C PRO A 37 -22.63 -2.76 -2.43
N ASP A 38 -21.54 -2.19 -1.92
CA ASP A 38 -21.09 -0.81 -2.16
C ASP A 38 -19.62 -0.76 -2.67
N PRO A 39 -19.34 -1.26 -3.89
CA PRO A 39 -17.98 -1.57 -4.32
C PRO A 39 -17.09 -0.34 -4.58
N VAL A 40 -17.70 0.80 -4.93
CA VAL A 40 -17.00 1.96 -5.50
C VAL A 40 -15.96 2.57 -4.54
N PRO A 41 -16.26 2.87 -3.27
CA PRO A 41 -15.29 3.44 -2.34
C PRO A 41 -14.08 2.53 -2.14
N TRP A 42 -14.32 1.22 -1.98
CA TRP A 42 -13.29 0.21 -1.75
C TRP A 42 -12.39 0.01 -2.97
N MET A 43 -12.98 -0.15 -4.15
CA MET A 43 -12.23 -0.23 -5.40
C MET A 43 -11.35 1.01 -5.62
N SER A 44 -11.88 2.18 -5.29
CA SER A 44 -11.16 3.45 -5.45
C SER A 44 -9.91 3.50 -4.57
N VAL A 45 -10.03 3.15 -3.28
CA VAL A 45 -8.89 3.21 -2.36
C VAL A 45 -7.80 2.21 -2.74
N TYR A 46 -8.17 0.98 -3.13
CA TYR A 46 -7.21 -0.03 -3.57
C TYR A 46 -6.53 0.37 -4.89
N THR A 47 -7.27 0.92 -5.84
CA THR A 47 -6.71 1.39 -7.12
C THR A 47 -5.72 2.53 -6.90
N VAL A 48 -6.07 3.52 -6.06
CA VAL A 48 -5.15 4.60 -5.69
C VAL A 48 -3.89 4.06 -5.02
N ALA A 49 -4.02 3.08 -4.12
CA ALA A 49 -2.88 2.43 -3.48
C ALA A 49 -1.96 1.73 -4.48
N ALA A 50 -2.53 0.99 -5.45
CA ALA A 50 -1.79 0.36 -6.53
C ALA A 50 -1.04 1.39 -7.39
N VAL A 51 -1.70 2.47 -7.79
CA VAL A 51 -1.10 3.55 -8.61
C VAL A 51 0.06 4.22 -7.86
N LEU A 52 -0.13 4.60 -6.59
CA LEU A 52 0.92 5.26 -5.81
C LEU A 52 2.09 4.31 -5.54
N THR A 53 1.85 3.03 -5.36
CA THR A 53 2.91 2.02 -5.21
C THR A 53 3.89 2.06 -6.37
N LEU A 54 3.37 2.13 -7.60
CA LEU A 54 4.16 2.12 -8.83
C LEU A 54 4.75 3.49 -9.20
N THR A 55 3.99 4.57 -8.98
CA THR A 55 4.28 5.87 -9.57
C THR A 55 4.87 6.90 -8.60
N ALA A 56 4.67 6.77 -7.28
CA ALA A 56 5.03 7.81 -6.31
C ALA A 56 6.50 8.25 -6.34
N GLN A 57 7.41 7.36 -6.72
CA GLN A 57 8.84 7.68 -6.87
C GLN A 57 9.14 8.69 -7.98
N ARG A 58 8.28 8.80 -8.99
CA ARG A 58 8.40 9.71 -10.13
C ARG A 58 7.72 11.06 -9.88
N LEU A 59 6.90 11.16 -8.84
CA LEU A 59 6.12 12.36 -8.53
C LEU A 59 6.88 13.28 -7.55
N PRO A 60 7.03 14.58 -7.83
CA PRO A 60 7.65 15.52 -6.87
C PRO A 60 6.99 15.48 -5.49
N LYS A 61 5.66 15.37 -5.44
CA LYS A 61 4.88 15.27 -4.20
C LYS A 61 4.56 13.84 -3.76
N GLY A 62 5.19 12.82 -4.37
CA GLY A 62 4.90 11.40 -4.10
C GLY A 62 4.85 11.00 -2.62
N PRO A 63 5.87 11.32 -1.79
CA PRO A 63 5.83 10.98 -0.38
C PRO A 63 4.70 11.68 0.39
N LEU A 64 4.33 12.90 0.01
CA LEU A 64 3.20 13.61 0.62
C LEU A 64 1.88 12.94 0.25
N LEU A 65 1.68 12.60 -1.03
CA LEU A 65 0.48 11.89 -1.50
C LEU A 65 0.33 10.53 -0.81
N CYS A 66 1.41 9.74 -0.70
CA CYS A 66 1.38 8.49 0.05
C CYS A 66 1.01 8.69 1.52
N THR A 67 1.53 9.73 2.18
CA THR A 67 1.17 10.04 3.56
C THR A 67 -0.29 10.45 3.71
N LEU A 68 -0.81 11.29 2.81
CA LEU A 68 -2.20 11.74 2.86
C LEU A 68 -3.16 10.56 2.68
N VAL A 69 -2.96 9.72 1.67
CA VAL A 69 -3.80 8.53 1.44
C VAL A 69 -3.68 7.55 2.60
N ALA A 70 -2.47 7.34 3.15
CA ALA A 70 -2.29 6.48 4.32
C ALA A 70 -3.06 7.01 5.55
N ALA A 71 -3.00 8.32 5.80
CA ALA A 71 -3.73 8.95 6.90
C ALA A 71 -5.24 8.84 6.70
N THR A 72 -5.74 9.13 5.49
CA THR A 72 -7.17 8.96 5.15
C THR A 72 -7.63 7.52 5.35
N ALA A 73 -6.87 6.54 4.86
CA ALA A 73 -7.19 5.12 5.02
C ALA A 73 -7.22 4.70 6.51
N LEU A 74 -6.24 5.16 7.30
CA LEU A 74 -6.19 4.89 8.74
C LEU A 74 -7.37 5.54 9.48
N SER A 75 -7.69 6.80 9.19
CA SER A 75 -8.83 7.50 9.78
C SER A 75 -10.15 6.82 9.43
N TRP A 76 -10.32 6.42 8.17
CA TRP A 76 -11.52 5.70 7.73
C TRP A 76 -11.63 4.33 8.40
N ALA A 77 -10.52 3.57 8.50
CA ALA A 77 -10.50 2.30 9.23
C ALA A 77 -10.94 2.48 10.68
N ALA A 78 -10.44 3.53 11.36
CA ALA A 78 -10.82 3.83 12.73
C ALA A 78 -12.32 4.19 12.88
N MET A 79 -12.91 4.84 11.87
CA MET A 79 -14.34 5.18 11.86
C MET A 79 -15.24 3.96 11.73
N ILE A 80 -14.90 3.00 10.87
CA ILE A 80 -15.75 1.82 10.62
C ILE A 80 -15.45 0.65 11.56
N ALA A 81 -14.26 0.59 12.16
CA ALA A 81 -13.83 -0.49 13.04
C ALA A 81 -14.84 -0.89 14.15
N PRO A 82 -15.60 0.02 14.78
CA PRO A 82 -16.62 -0.37 15.75
C PRO A 82 -17.72 -1.27 15.17
N GLY A 83 -18.02 -1.18 13.87
CA GLY A 83 -18.98 -2.05 13.19
C GLY A 83 -18.50 -3.50 13.03
N ALA A 84 -17.19 -3.76 13.16
CA ALA A 84 -16.62 -5.11 13.14
C ALA A 84 -16.80 -5.86 14.48
N ARG A 85 -17.44 -5.25 15.48
CA ARG A 85 -17.67 -5.90 16.78
C ARG A 85 -18.57 -7.11 16.63
N GLY A 86 -18.11 -8.25 17.15
CA GLY A 86 -18.83 -9.52 17.04
C GLY A 86 -18.54 -10.28 15.74
N ALA A 87 -17.63 -9.78 14.89
CA ALA A 87 -17.19 -10.53 13.72
C ALA A 87 -16.53 -11.85 14.11
N ASN A 88 -16.95 -12.94 13.46
CA ASN A 88 -16.28 -14.23 13.57
C ASN A 88 -15.03 -14.22 12.68
N TRP A 89 -13.84 -14.16 13.29
CA TRP A 89 -12.57 -14.14 12.56
C TRP A 89 -12.32 -15.38 11.70
N ALA A 90 -12.96 -16.52 11.98
CA ALA A 90 -12.89 -17.69 11.13
C ALA A 90 -13.62 -17.48 9.79
N GLU A 91 -14.68 -16.68 9.78
CA GLU A 91 -15.49 -16.36 8.59
C GLU A 91 -14.91 -15.20 7.77
N VAL A 92 -14.08 -14.35 8.38
CA VAL A 92 -13.33 -13.28 7.69
C VAL A 92 -12.50 -13.82 6.52
N PHE A 93 -11.97 -15.05 6.67
CA PHE A 93 -11.22 -15.76 5.62
C PHE A 93 -12.04 -16.87 4.93
N GLY A 94 -13.32 -17.03 5.31
CA GLY A 94 -14.23 -18.08 4.83
C GLY A 94 -14.92 -17.77 3.50
N ALA A 95 -15.88 -18.62 3.12
CA ALA A 95 -16.53 -18.60 1.81
C ALA A 95 -17.23 -17.27 1.50
N VAL A 96 -17.10 -16.84 0.25
CA VAL A 96 -17.49 -15.51 -0.27
C VAL A 96 -19.01 -15.23 -0.23
N SER A 97 -19.85 -16.24 0.00
CA SER A 97 -21.29 -16.20 -0.35
C SER A 97 -22.27 -15.94 0.80
N MET A 98 -21.87 -16.00 2.06
CA MET A 98 -22.71 -15.58 3.20
C MET A 98 -21.82 -14.96 4.27
N LYS A 99 -21.80 -13.63 4.33
CA LYS A 99 -21.07 -12.87 5.34
C LYS A 99 -22.08 -12.16 6.22
N THR A 100 -21.77 -12.06 7.50
CA THR A 100 -22.45 -11.10 8.38
C THR A 100 -21.89 -9.70 8.10
N GLU A 101 -22.70 -8.67 8.32
CA GLU A 101 -22.26 -7.27 8.18
C GLU A 101 -20.99 -6.98 9.00
N ALA A 102 -20.90 -7.53 10.22
CA ALA A 102 -19.70 -7.40 11.05
C ALA A 102 -18.44 -8.01 10.39
N VAL A 103 -18.58 -9.14 9.70
CA VAL A 103 -17.46 -9.80 8.98
C VAL A 103 -17.04 -8.98 7.75
N GLU A 104 -17.99 -8.34 7.06
CA GLU A 104 -17.70 -7.41 5.95
C GLU A 104 -16.92 -6.20 6.43
N VAL A 105 -17.41 -5.53 7.46
CA VAL A 105 -16.74 -4.37 8.07
C VAL A 105 -15.35 -4.76 8.61
N ALA A 106 -15.19 -5.97 9.16
CA ALA A 106 -13.89 -6.46 9.61
C ALA A 106 -12.90 -6.60 8.43
N ARG A 107 -13.35 -7.12 7.29
CA ARG A 107 -12.54 -7.26 6.06
C ARG A 107 -12.15 -5.90 5.48
N GLU A 108 -13.10 -4.98 5.41
CA GLU A 108 -12.88 -3.61 4.93
C GLU A 108 -11.89 -2.86 5.82
N THR A 109 -12.07 -2.96 7.15
CA THR A 109 -11.16 -2.38 8.14
C THR A 109 -9.74 -2.93 7.95
N ALA A 110 -9.59 -4.25 7.83
CA ALA A 110 -8.29 -4.88 7.60
C ALA A 110 -7.64 -4.42 6.29
N GLY A 111 -8.43 -4.33 5.21
CA GLY A 111 -7.98 -3.84 3.92
C GLY A 111 -7.45 -2.40 3.98
N LEU A 112 -8.18 -1.50 4.64
CA LEU A 112 -7.75 -0.11 4.86
C LEU A 112 -6.47 -0.03 5.69
N LEU A 113 -6.32 -0.85 6.73
CA LEU A 113 -5.10 -0.90 7.55
C LEU A 113 -3.88 -1.36 6.73
N ILE A 114 -4.05 -2.34 5.82
CA ILE A 114 -2.99 -2.77 4.92
C ILE A 114 -2.59 -1.63 3.96
N VAL A 115 -3.56 -0.92 3.37
CA VAL A 115 -3.30 0.25 2.53
C VAL A 115 -2.53 1.32 3.30
N ALA A 116 -2.97 1.64 4.52
CA ALA A 116 -2.35 2.65 5.37
C ALA A 116 -0.89 2.28 5.71
N ALA A 117 -0.66 1.06 6.18
CA ALA A 117 0.67 0.58 6.55
C ALA A 117 1.63 0.59 5.35
N TRP A 118 1.17 0.10 4.20
CA TRP A 118 1.98 0.05 2.99
C TRP A 118 2.37 1.44 2.47
N LEU A 119 1.39 2.33 2.31
CA LEU A 119 1.65 3.67 1.78
C LEU A 119 2.45 4.54 2.76
N PHE A 120 2.28 4.33 4.07
CA PHE A 120 3.13 4.94 5.08
C PHE A 120 4.60 4.49 4.92
N GLY A 121 4.85 3.18 4.84
CA GLY A 121 6.18 2.63 4.60
C GLY A 121 6.81 3.16 3.30
N ARG A 122 6.00 3.24 2.22
CA ARG A 122 6.40 3.82 0.94
C ARG A 122 6.79 5.29 1.08
N ALA A 123 6.02 6.09 1.81
CA ALA A 123 6.32 7.49 2.07
C ALA A 123 7.66 7.65 2.80
N VAL A 124 7.88 6.89 3.87
CA VAL A 124 9.12 6.91 4.66
C VAL A 124 10.33 6.54 3.78
N ALA A 125 10.22 5.46 3.01
CA ALA A 125 11.29 5.02 2.12
C ALA A 125 11.64 6.08 1.06
N LEU A 126 10.64 6.75 0.48
CA LEU A 126 10.87 7.81 -0.50
C LEU A 126 11.50 9.06 0.13
N ARG A 127 11.07 9.47 1.33
CA ARG A 127 11.68 10.60 2.06
C ARG A 127 13.14 10.34 2.37
N ARG A 128 13.47 9.15 2.90
CA ARG A 128 14.86 8.74 3.18
C ARG A 128 15.73 8.78 1.92
N ARG A 129 15.24 8.22 0.80
CA ARG A 129 15.97 8.24 -0.49
C ARG A 129 16.19 9.64 -1.05
N ARG A 130 15.34 10.62 -0.72
CA ARG A 130 15.52 12.02 -1.15
C ARG A 130 16.53 12.74 -0.27
N ALA A 131 16.41 12.60 1.05
CA ALA A 131 17.34 13.19 2.00
C ALA A 131 18.79 12.75 1.72
N LEU A 132 19.01 11.45 1.47
CA LEU A 132 20.34 10.92 1.13
C LEU A 132 20.90 11.50 -0.17
N ARG A 133 20.07 11.76 -1.19
CA ARG A 133 20.51 12.39 -2.44
C ARG A 133 20.87 13.86 -2.26
N SER A 134 20.09 14.59 -1.47
CA SER A 134 20.38 15.99 -1.15
C SER A 134 21.68 16.14 -0.36
N ALA A 135 21.94 15.23 0.59
CA ALA A 135 23.21 15.22 1.33
C ALA A 135 24.42 14.87 0.44
N GLY A 136 24.29 13.90 -0.46
CA GLY A 136 25.36 13.54 -1.40
C GLY A 136 25.70 14.66 -2.39
N GLY A 137 24.69 15.30 -2.98
CA GLY A 137 24.91 16.43 -3.90
C GLY A 137 25.52 17.67 -3.22
N ALA A 138 25.22 17.90 -1.93
CA ALA A 138 25.85 18.98 -1.16
C ALA A 138 27.35 18.73 -0.92
N ALA A 139 27.76 17.46 -0.74
CA ALA A 139 29.17 17.11 -0.54
C ALA A 139 29.99 17.23 -1.84
N GLU A 140 29.42 16.90 -3.00
CA GLU A 140 30.10 17.06 -4.31
C GLU A 140 30.27 18.52 -4.74
N GLY A 141 29.38 19.44 -4.32
CA GLY A 141 29.47 20.87 -4.66
C GLY A 141 30.46 21.69 -3.82
N LEU A 142 31.14 21.06 -2.85
CA LEU A 142 32.13 21.68 -1.95
C LEU A 142 33.58 21.36 -2.32
N VAL A 143 33.80 20.56 -3.38
CA VAL A 143 35.11 20.15 -3.92
C VAL A 143 35.33 20.85 -5.26
#